data_AF-A0A1B0CLB9-F1
#
_entry.id   AF-A0A1B0CLB9-F1
#
_cell.length_a   1.000
_cell.length_b   1.000
_cell.length_c   1.000
_cell.angle_alpha   90.00
_cell.angle_beta   90.00
_cell.angle_gamma   90.00
#
_symmetry.space_group_name_H-M   'P 1'
#
loop_
_entity.id
_entity.type
_entity.pdbx_description
1 polymer ?
#
loop_
_entity_poly.entity_id
_entity_poly.type
_entity_poly.pdbx_seq_one_letter_code
_entity_poly.pdbx_strand_id
1 'polypeptide(L)'
;MAISPCATIEKTHDHPPTELLYQLDFGGRFKKSTQCDIVIVQTLHQGVYVRGDQLAEIKRHHLAPAEISSSFTLYLYTKSYDKAVIRLPIHFRYHYPSSLTSFANVPMYEPSIYTSCPGRNYEREASQSYYFPCSNATQVIDYDQEELSGVGGVPVCTWFDLKCKVFSRGVATVSVPLGNLNMNIVVVVITTATVWSACGYIIFAIARKTKN
;
A
#
# COMPACT_ATOMS: atom_id res chain seq x y z
N MET A 1 -18.20 28.38 6.90
CA MET A 1 -18.24 27.24 7.86
C MET A 1 -17.08 26.33 7.50
N ALA A 2 -16.06 26.21 8.35
CA ALA A 2 -14.87 25.41 8.02
C ALA A 2 -15.22 23.91 8.06
N ILE A 3 -14.94 23.18 6.98
CA ILE A 3 -15.09 21.73 6.93
C ILE A 3 -13.87 21.15 7.67
N SER A 4 -14.09 20.65 8.89
CA SER A 4 -13.05 19.93 9.64
C SER A 4 -12.65 18.68 8.85
N PRO A 5 -11.35 18.36 8.76
CA PRO A 5 -10.93 17.09 8.17
C PRO A 5 -11.49 15.94 8.99
N CYS A 6 -11.95 14.88 8.32
CA CYS A 6 -12.39 13.65 9.01
C CYS A 6 -11.30 12.58 9.04
N ALA A 7 -10.25 12.75 8.24
CA ALA A 7 -9.11 11.86 8.22
C ALA A 7 -7.83 12.59 7.87
N THR A 8 -6.76 12.22 8.56
CA THR A 8 -5.38 12.55 8.24
C THR A 8 -4.66 11.27 7.88
N ILE A 9 -3.83 11.33 6.84
CA ILE A 9 -3.04 10.22 6.36
C ILE A 9 -1.60 10.64 6.37
N GLU A 10 -0.80 9.86 7.06
CA GLU A 10 0.61 10.10 7.22
C GLU A 10 1.35 8.83 6.80
N LYS A 11 2.42 9.02 6.04
CA LYS A 11 3.35 7.92 5.75
C LYS A 11 4.43 7.91 6.82
N THR A 12 4.57 6.81 7.54
CA THR A 12 5.66 6.65 8.51
C THR A 12 6.85 5.96 7.84
N HIS A 13 8.03 6.56 8.01
CA HIS A 13 9.26 6.16 7.35
C HIS A 13 10.24 5.43 8.27
N ASP A 14 9.88 5.22 9.54
CA ASP A 14 10.86 4.91 10.56
C ASP A 14 11.67 3.66 10.22
N HIS A 15 11.08 2.52 9.82
CA HIS A 15 11.80 1.31 9.39
C HIS A 15 10.99 0.54 8.32
N PRO A 16 11.61 -0.20 7.37
CA PRO A 16 10.87 -1.11 6.50
C PRO A 16 10.24 -2.24 7.33
N PRO A 17 8.95 -2.56 7.15
CA PRO A 17 8.02 -2.04 6.14
C PRO A 17 7.56 -0.61 6.40
N THR A 18 7.47 0.19 5.33
CA THR A 18 6.82 1.49 5.37
C THR A 18 5.34 1.31 5.73
N GLU A 19 4.76 2.16 6.55
CA GLU A 19 3.34 2.09 6.89
C GLU A 19 2.59 3.33 6.40
N LEU A 20 1.35 3.12 5.97
CA LEU A 20 0.35 4.17 5.84
C LEU A 20 -0.46 4.22 7.13
N LEU A 21 -0.40 5.36 7.81
CA LEU A 21 -1.11 5.63 9.04
C LEU A 21 -2.36 6.45 8.72
N TYR A 22 -3.53 5.85 8.91
CA TYR A 22 -4.82 6.54 8.81
C TYR A 22 -5.25 6.95 10.21
N GLN A 23 -5.26 8.26 10.47
CA GLN A 23 -5.80 8.85 11.69
C GLN A 23 -7.16 9.45 11.37
N LEU A 24 -8.22 8.79 11.83
CA LEU A 24 -9.59 9.24 11.63
C LEU A 24 -10.04 10.02 12.86
N ASP A 25 -10.55 11.23 12.64
CA ASP A 25 -11.19 12.07 13.66
C ASP A 25 -12.55 12.50 13.13
N PHE A 26 -13.58 11.78 13.58
CA PHE A 26 -14.94 12.01 13.11
C PHE A 26 -15.61 13.21 13.81
N GLY A 27 -14.98 13.81 14.83
CA GLY A 27 -15.49 14.98 15.53
C GLY A 27 -16.95 14.88 16.02
N GLY A 28 -17.55 16.03 16.35
CA GLY A 28 -18.89 16.10 16.95
C GLY A 28 -20.07 15.69 16.05
N ARG A 29 -19.90 15.53 14.73
CA ARG A 29 -21.00 15.17 13.81
C ARG A 29 -21.42 13.70 13.94
N PHE A 30 -20.50 12.82 14.33
CA PHE A 30 -20.74 11.40 14.52
C PHE A 30 -20.92 11.00 16.00
N LYS A 31 -20.76 11.94 16.94
CA LYS A 31 -20.93 11.72 18.40
C LYS A 31 -22.34 11.30 18.85
N LYS A 32 -23.37 11.44 18.02
CA LYS A 32 -24.76 11.15 18.41
C LYS A 32 -25.14 9.68 18.18
N SER A 33 -24.95 8.89 19.23
CA SER A 33 -25.62 7.63 19.64
C SER A 33 -25.72 6.42 18.70
N THR A 34 -25.28 6.49 17.44
CA THR A 34 -25.36 5.33 16.53
C THR A 34 -23.97 5.01 16.00
N GLN A 35 -23.46 3.83 16.33
CA GLN A 35 -22.21 3.32 15.76
C GLN A 35 -22.45 3.06 14.26
N CYS A 36 -21.84 3.88 13.42
CA CYS A 36 -21.81 3.67 11.99
C CYS A 36 -20.60 2.83 11.60
N ASP A 37 -20.75 2.08 10.52
CA ASP A 37 -19.63 1.45 9.84
C ASP A 37 -18.96 2.47 8.95
N ILE A 38 -17.63 2.42 8.93
CA ILE A 38 -16.80 3.23 8.06
C ILE A 38 -15.99 2.29 7.19
N VAL A 39 -15.91 2.59 5.90
CA VAL A 39 -14.98 1.95 4.98
C VAL A 39 -14.04 3.01 4.42
N ILE A 40 -12.76 2.69 4.45
CA ILE A 40 -11.70 3.44 3.76
C ILE A 40 -11.34 2.62 2.53
N VAL A 41 -11.54 3.21 1.36
CA VAL A 41 -11.19 2.63 0.08
C VAL A 41 -9.83 3.18 -0.33
N GLN A 42 -8.81 2.34 -0.27
CA GLN A 42 -7.43 2.69 -0.64
C GLN A 42 -7.03 1.95 -1.90
N THR A 43 -6.83 2.68 -2.99
CA THR A 43 -6.17 2.14 -4.18
C THR A 43 -4.66 2.26 -4.04
N LEU A 44 -3.93 1.18 -4.26
CA LEU A 44 -2.48 1.13 -4.27
C LEU A 44 -1.96 1.04 -5.70
N HIS A 45 -0.92 1.81 -6.01
CA HIS A 45 -0.27 1.80 -7.32
C HIS A 45 0.37 0.43 -7.59
N GLN A 46 0.52 0.06 -8.87
CA GLN A 46 1.13 -1.22 -9.29
C GLN A 46 2.51 -1.47 -8.68
N GLY A 47 3.28 -0.42 -8.37
CA GLY A 47 4.60 -0.49 -7.72
C GLY A 47 4.57 -0.71 -6.21
N VAL A 48 3.39 -0.85 -5.61
CA VAL A 48 3.18 -1.05 -4.16
C VAL A 48 2.52 -2.42 -3.95
N TYR A 49 2.78 -3.07 -2.82
CA TYR A 49 2.06 -4.28 -2.41
C TYR A 49 1.98 -4.38 -0.89
N VAL A 50 1.01 -5.18 -0.43
CA VAL A 50 0.88 -5.60 0.98
C VAL A 50 1.17 -7.09 1.02
N ARG A 51 1.98 -7.53 1.99
CA ARG A 51 2.24 -8.97 2.11
C ARG A 51 1.04 -9.69 2.69
N GLY A 52 0.72 -10.86 2.15
CA GLY A 52 -0.39 -11.69 2.65
C GLY A 52 -0.17 -12.30 4.04
N ASP A 53 1.03 -12.19 4.64
CA ASP A 53 1.26 -12.56 6.05
C ASP A 53 0.91 -11.41 7.01
N GLN A 54 0.94 -10.15 6.53
CA GLN A 54 0.69 -8.97 7.35
C GLN A 54 -0.80 -8.66 7.48
N LEU A 55 -1.58 -9.01 6.47
CA LEU A 55 -3.03 -9.03 6.53
C LEU A 55 -3.48 -10.46 6.26
N ALA A 56 -4.13 -11.07 7.25
CA ALA A 56 -4.44 -12.50 7.31
C ALA A 56 -5.17 -13.06 6.08
N GLU A 57 -5.72 -12.20 5.21
CA GLU A 57 -6.59 -12.59 4.10
C GLU A 57 -6.42 -11.73 2.82
N ILE A 58 -5.32 -10.96 2.68
CA ILE A 58 -5.04 -10.33 1.38
C ILE A 58 -4.52 -11.41 0.41
N LYS A 59 -5.19 -11.54 -0.75
CA LYS A 59 -4.67 -12.29 -1.91
C LYS A 59 -3.20 -11.92 -2.10
N ARG A 60 -2.30 -12.91 -2.01
CA ARG A 60 -0.88 -12.70 -2.31
C ARG A 60 -0.78 -12.18 -3.73
N HIS A 61 -0.66 -10.87 -3.86
CA HIS A 61 -0.24 -10.30 -5.12
C HIS A 61 1.17 -10.82 -5.35
N HIS A 62 1.33 -11.64 -6.39
CA HIS A 62 2.60 -12.23 -6.75
C HIS A 62 3.67 -11.14 -6.72
N LEU A 63 4.85 -11.45 -6.18
CA LEU A 63 6.02 -10.56 -6.04
C LEU A 63 6.63 -10.17 -7.42
N ALA A 64 5.77 -9.94 -8.40
CA ALA A 64 6.12 -9.52 -9.73
C ALA A 64 6.69 -8.09 -9.71
N PRO A 65 7.58 -7.76 -10.66
CA PRO A 65 8.04 -6.40 -10.89
C PRO A 65 6.88 -5.41 -11.07
N ALA A 66 7.15 -4.14 -10.77
CA ALA A 66 6.15 -3.07 -10.89
C ALA A 66 5.56 -2.98 -12.30
N GLU A 67 6.32 -3.27 -13.36
CA GLU A 67 5.92 -3.17 -14.77
C GLU A 67 4.86 -4.20 -15.17
N ILE A 68 4.81 -5.33 -14.47
CA ILE A 68 3.94 -6.48 -14.78
C ILE A 68 2.72 -6.51 -13.84
N SER A 69 2.81 -5.79 -12.73
CA SER A 69 1.78 -5.76 -11.70
C SER A 69 0.66 -4.78 -12.07
N SER A 70 -0.55 -5.06 -11.58
CA SER A 70 -1.68 -4.14 -11.63
C SER A 70 -1.79 -3.36 -10.31
N SER A 71 -2.42 -2.19 -10.37
CA SER A 71 -2.96 -1.54 -9.18
C SER A 71 -4.08 -2.38 -8.57
N PHE A 72 -4.29 -2.26 -7.27
CA PHE A 72 -5.33 -3.00 -6.55
C PHE A 72 -5.97 -2.12 -5.47
N THR A 73 -7.19 -2.47 -5.05
CA THR A 73 -7.98 -1.64 -4.14
C THR A 73 -8.32 -2.40 -2.86
N LEU A 74 -7.96 -1.80 -1.73
CA LEU A 74 -8.22 -2.34 -0.40
C LEU A 74 -9.39 -1.64 0.26
N TYR A 75 -10.20 -2.42 0.96
CA TYR A 75 -11.31 -1.95 1.78
C TYR A 75 -10.95 -2.17 3.26
N LEU A 76 -10.72 -1.07 3.97
CA LEU A 76 -10.39 -1.10 5.40
C LEU A 76 -11.62 -0.67 6.20
N TYR A 77 -12.08 -1.54 7.09
CA TYR A 77 -13.27 -1.31 7.88
C TYR A 77 -12.94 -0.85 9.29
N THR A 78 -13.73 0.09 9.80
CA THR A 78 -13.74 0.49 11.21
C THR A 78 -15.12 0.98 11.59
N LYS A 79 -15.33 1.34 12.86
CA LYS A 79 -16.57 1.98 13.31
C LYS A 79 -16.32 3.46 13.58
N SER A 80 -17.39 4.25 13.55
CA SER A 80 -17.37 5.68 13.89
C SER A 80 -17.17 5.88 15.40
N TYR A 81 -15.95 5.69 15.89
CA TYR A 81 -15.52 6.09 17.24
C TYR A 81 -14.92 7.51 17.21
N ASP A 82 -14.81 8.18 18.36
CA ASP A 82 -14.29 9.56 18.45
C ASP A 82 -12.93 9.71 17.73
N LYS A 83 -12.03 8.74 17.89
CA LYS A 83 -10.76 8.65 17.16
C LYS A 83 -10.45 7.20 16.84
N ALA A 84 -9.99 6.94 15.62
CA ALA A 84 -9.50 5.63 15.22
C ALA A 84 -8.17 5.76 14.48
N VAL A 85 -7.26 4.81 14.72
CA VAL A 85 -5.95 4.76 14.07
C VAL A 85 -5.82 3.40 13.39
N ILE A 86 -5.63 3.41 12.08
CA ILE A 86 -5.42 2.20 11.27
C ILE A 86 -4.02 2.26 10.68
N ARG A 87 -3.29 1.15 10.74
CA ARG A 87 -1.95 1.01 10.16
C ARG A 87 -2.01 -0.01 9.03
N LEU A 88 -1.64 0.42 7.84
CA LEU A 88 -1.52 -0.46 6.67
C LEU A 88 -0.04 -0.59 6.31
N PRO A 89 0.58 -1.76 6.53
CA PRO A 89 1.95 -1.98 6.10
C PRO A 89 2.00 -2.10 4.58
N ILE A 90 2.85 -1.30 3.94
CA ILE A 90 3.06 -1.29 2.50
C ILE A 90 4.53 -1.55 2.16
N HIS A 91 4.73 -2.14 0.99
CA HIS A 91 6.05 -2.45 0.44
C HIS A 91 6.12 -1.96 -0.98
N PHE A 92 7.32 -1.58 -1.42
CA PHE A 92 7.56 -1.21 -2.81
C PHE A 92 8.10 -2.42 -3.56
N ARG A 93 7.56 -2.64 -4.75
CA ARG A 93 8.07 -3.63 -5.69
C ARG A 93 9.37 -3.15 -6.29
N TYR A 94 10.17 -4.11 -6.74
CA TYR A 94 11.30 -3.80 -7.59
C TYR A 94 10.80 -3.22 -8.92
N HIS A 95 11.50 -2.19 -9.35
CA HIS A 95 11.30 -1.54 -10.63
C HIS A 95 12.48 -1.89 -11.55
N TYR A 96 12.23 -1.89 -12.85
CA TYR A 96 13.23 -2.18 -13.85
C TYR A 96 14.38 -1.16 -13.76
N PRO A 97 15.64 -1.63 -13.84
CA PRO A 97 16.79 -0.74 -13.77
C PRO A 97 16.80 0.24 -14.94
N SER A 98 17.31 1.44 -14.72
CA SER A 98 17.32 2.53 -15.69
C SER A 98 18.75 2.99 -15.96
N SER A 99 19.03 3.37 -17.20
CA SER A 99 20.30 4.01 -17.60
C SER A 99 20.26 5.53 -17.48
N LEU A 100 19.06 6.11 -17.29
CA LEU A 100 18.81 7.56 -17.32
C LEU A 100 18.45 8.13 -15.95
N THR A 101 17.76 7.35 -15.12
CA THR A 101 17.21 7.79 -13.84
C THR A 101 17.65 6.87 -12.71
N SER A 102 17.98 7.43 -11.55
CA SER A 102 18.36 6.66 -10.36
C SER A 102 17.18 6.36 -9.44
N PHE A 103 16.02 6.97 -9.69
CA PHE A 103 14.81 6.81 -8.88
C PHE A 103 13.57 6.72 -9.76
N ALA A 104 12.62 5.87 -9.36
CA ALA A 104 11.25 5.87 -9.86
C ALA A 104 10.35 6.56 -8.83
N ASN A 105 9.45 7.41 -9.31
CA ASN A 105 8.46 8.07 -8.46
C ASN A 105 7.15 7.29 -8.52
N VAL A 106 6.82 6.63 -7.42
CA VAL A 106 5.57 5.89 -7.26
C VAL A 106 4.51 6.83 -6.70
N PRO A 107 3.43 7.13 -7.44
CA PRO A 107 2.35 7.93 -6.91
C PRO A 107 1.59 7.16 -5.82
N MET A 108 1.10 7.88 -4.82
CA MET A 108 0.12 7.34 -3.89
C MET A 108 -1.20 8.07 -4.06
N TYR A 109 -2.27 7.30 -4.08
CA TYR A 109 -3.62 7.82 -4.20
C TYR A 109 -4.17 8.17 -2.82
N GLU A 110 -4.86 9.30 -2.74
CA GLU A 110 -5.66 9.62 -1.56
C GLU A 110 -6.83 8.63 -1.46
N PRO A 111 -7.12 8.05 -0.29
CA PRO A 111 -8.24 7.17 -0.11
C PRO A 111 -9.55 7.95 -0.08
N SER A 112 -10.62 7.23 -0.35
CA SER A 112 -11.98 7.71 -0.17
C SER A 112 -12.59 7.08 1.08
N ILE A 113 -13.39 7.83 1.82
CA ILE A 113 -13.98 7.38 3.09
C ILE A 113 -15.49 7.46 3.00
N TYR A 114 -16.14 6.34 3.27
CA TYR A 114 -17.58 6.21 3.20
C TYR A 114 -18.14 5.68 4.51
N THR A 115 -19.42 5.94 4.75
CA THR A 115 -20.14 5.52 5.95
C THR A 115 -21.39 4.72 5.62
N SER A 116 -21.74 3.77 6.49
CA SER A 116 -23.00 3.07 6.49
C SER A 116 -23.57 3.05 7.91
N CYS A 117 -24.74 3.65 8.11
CA CYS A 117 -25.34 3.84 9.42
C CYS A 117 -26.73 3.22 9.46
N PRO A 118 -26.98 2.21 10.31
CA PRO A 118 -28.33 1.70 10.50
C PRO A 118 -29.21 2.80 11.12
N GLY A 119 -30.35 3.11 10.50
CA GLY A 119 -31.38 3.99 11.10
C GLY A 119 -31.18 5.51 10.96
N ARG A 120 -30.20 5.98 10.19
CA ARG A 120 -30.12 7.39 9.75
C ARG A 120 -30.39 7.49 8.25
N ASN A 121 -31.26 8.42 7.84
CA ASN A 121 -31.59 8.70 6.44
C ASN A 121 -30.46 9.48 5.73
N TYR A 122 -29.22 8.97 5.75
CA TYR A 122 -28.13 9.55 4.96
C TYR A 122 -28.42 9.51 3.46
N GLU A 123 -29.30 8.62 3.01
CA GLU A 123 -29.85 8.60 1.63
C GLU A 123 -30.43 9.95 1.18
N ARG A 124 -30.92 10.80 2.10
CA ARG A 124 -31.47 12.12 1.74
C ARG A 124 -30.42 13.23 1.67
N GLU A 125 -29.27 13.05 2.32
CA GLU A 125 -28.20 14.06 2.39
C GLU A 125 -27.01 13.71 1.47
N ALA A 126 -26.84 12.42 1.16
CA ALA A 126 -25.80 11.93 0.27
C ALA A 126 -26.18 12.19 -1.20
N SER A 127 -25.25 12.77 -1.96
CA SER A 127 -25.45 13.01 -3.40
C SER A 127 -25.26 11.74 -4.24
N GLN A 128 -24.62 10.72 -3.68
CA GLN A 128 -24.29 9.47 -4.37
C GLN A 128 -24.14 8.35 -3.35
N SER A 129 -24.65 7.16 -3.69
CA SER A 129 -24.42 5.91 -2.98
C SER A 129 -23.41 5.04 -3.73
N TYR A 130 -22.68 4.24 -2.98
CA TYR A 130 -21.65 3.33 -3.48
C TYR A 130 -21.91 1.92 -2.95
N TYR A 131 -21.52 0.92 -3.74
CA TYR A 131 -21.71 -0.49 -3.41
C TYR A 131 -20.34 -1.12 -3.18
N PHE A 132 -20.04 -1.43 -1.93
CA PHE A 132 -18.77 -2.03 -1.51
C PHE A 132 -19.05 -3.20 -0.55
N PRO A 133 -18.08 -4.11 -0.31
CA PRO A 133 -18.29 -5.19 0.62
C PRO A 133 -18.67 -4.66 2.01
N CYS A 134 -19.54 -5.39 2.70
CA CYS A 134 -19.99 -5.06 4.05
C CYS A 134 -18.86 -5.20 5.07
N SER A 135 -18.96 -4.48 6.20
CA SER A 135 -17.97 -4.51 7.29
C SER A 135 -17.83 -5.88 7.98
N ASN A 136 -18.84 -6.74 7.83
CA ASN A 136 -18.86 -8.11 8.33
C ASN A 136 -18.30 -9.12 7.32
N ALA A 137 -17.96 -8.68 6.10
CA ALA A 137 -17.16 -9.50 5.20
C ALA A 137 -15.84 -9.73 5.93
N THR A 138 -15.49 -11.00 6.14
CA THR A 138 -14.43 -11.37 7.08
C THR A 138 -13.04 -10.87 6.65
N GLN A 139 -12.91 -10.28 5.47
CA GLN A 139 -11.64 -10.22 4.76
C GLN A 139 -11.34 -8.81 4.24
N VAL A 140 -10.12 -8.32 4.55
CA VAL A 140 -9.51 -7.21 3.83
C VAL A 140 -9.00 -7.78 2.51
N ILE A 141 -9.81 -7.72 1.46
CA ILE A 141 -9.44 -8.26 0.13
C ILE A 141 -9.38 -7.13 -0.88
N ASP A 142 -8.51 -7.33 -1.86
CA ASP A 142 -8.71 -6.80 -3.19
C ASP A 142 -9.84 -7.56 -3.87
N TYR A 143 -11.01 -6.92 -3.91
CA TYR A 143 -12.17 -7.49 -4.58
C TYR A 143 -12.17 -7.02 -6.03
N ASP A 144 -11.98 -7.95 -6.95
CA ASP A 144 -12.20 -7.69 -8.36
C ASP A 144 -13.69 -7.41 -8.61
N GLN A 145 -13.99 -6.59 -9.62
CA GLN A 145 -15.38 -6.23 -9.98
C GLN A 145 -16.26 -7.47 -10.27
N GLU A 146 -15.63 -8.56 -10.72
CA GLU A 146 -16.28 -9.86 -10.96
C GLU A 146 -16.61 -10.62 -9.66
N GLU A 147 -15.79 -10.49 -8.61
CA GLU A 147 -16.06 -11.12 -7.30
C GLU A 147 -17.19 -10.40 -6.54
N LEU A 148 -17.34 -9.09 -6.72
CA LEU A 148 -18.48 -8.32 -6.21
C LEU A 148 -19.82 -8.71 -6.87
N SER A 149 -19.78 -9.22 -8.10
CA SER A 149 -20.97 -9.29 -8.97
C SER A 149 -21.65 -10.66 -9.05
N GLY A 150 -21.29 -11.63 -8.20
CA GLY A 150 -22.22 -12.73 -7.88
C GLY A 150 -21.78 -14.17 -8.15
N VAL A 151 -20.49 -14.49 -8.27
CA VAL A 151 -20.04 -15.90 -8.36
C VAL A 151 -19.40 -16.43 -7.05
N GLY A 152 -19.09 -15.54 -6.09
CA GLY A 152 -18.37 -15.89 -4.85
C GLY A 152 -19.03 -15.48 -3.52
N GLY A 153 -20.19 -14.80 -3.52
CA GLY A 153 -21.02 -14.63 -2.31
C GLY A 153 -20.53 -13.62 -1.26
N VAL A 154 -19.81 -12.56 -1.65
CA VAL A 154 -19.43 -11.50 -0.71
C VAL A 154 -20.63 -10.57 -0.46
N PRO A 155 -21.05 -10.32 0.80
CA PRO A 155 -22.16 -9.42 1.07
C PRO A 155 -21.78 -7.98 0.70
N VAL A 156 -22.58 -7.35 -0.16
CA VAL A 156 -22.41 -5.96 -0.61
C VAL A 156 -23.36 -5.06 0.17
N CYS A 157 -22.82 -3.95 0.68
CA CYS A 157 -23.55 -2.94 1.44
C CYS A 157 -23.60 -1.61 0.70
N THR A 158 -24.62 -0.81 1.01
CA THR A 158 -24.72 0.57 0.53
C THR A 158 -23.92 1.49 1.45
N TRP A 159 -23.06 2.29 0.84
CA TRP A 159 -22.16 3.24 1.49
C TRP A 159 -22.39 4.65 0.96
N PHE A 160 -22.21 5.64 1.82
CA PHE A 160 -22.42 7.05 1.50
C PHE A 160 -21.15 7.85 1.70
N ASP A 161 -20.85 8.74 0.75
CA ASP A 161 -19.69 9.63 0.83
C ASP A 161 -19.86 10.62 1.99
N LEU A 162 -18.86 10.67 2.87
CA LEU A 162 -18.80 11.58 4.00
C LEU A 162 -18.53 13.04 3.57
N LYS A 163 -18.20 13.29 2.30
CA LYS A 163 -17.78 14.59 1.74
C LYS A 163 -16.76 15.30 2.61
N CYS A 164 -15.90 14.51 3.25
CA CYS A 164 -14.92 15.00 4.21
C CYS A 164 -13.61 15.30 3.51
N LYS A 165 -12.91 16.34 3.98
CA LYS A 165 -11.56 16.62 3.50
C LYS A 165 -10.59 15.58 4.09
N VAL A 166 -9.90 14.87 3.22
CA VAL A 166 -8.76 14.01 3.58
C VAL A 166 -7.51 14.88 3.53
N PHE A 167 -6.67 14.81 4.58
CA PHE A 167 -5.40 15.52 4.60
C PHE A 167 -4.25 14.53 4.43
N SER A 168 -3.55 14.61 3.31
CA SER A 168 -2.38 13.78 3.01
C SER A 168 -1.09 14.51 3.39
N ARG A 169 -0.34 13.98 4.37
CA ARG A 169 0.97 14.50 4.78
C ARG A 169 2.08 13.62 4.22
N GLY A 170 2.76 14.12 3.19
CA GLY A 170 3.95 13.47 2.64
C GLY A 170 3.69 12.15 1.93
N VAL A 171 2.44 11.89 1.50
CA VAL A 171 2.07 10.61 0.86
C VAL A 171 2.07 10.71 -0.66
N ALA A 172 1.93 11.90 -1.28
CA ALA A 172 1.64 12.06 -2.71
C ALA A 172 2.54 11.26 -3.67
N THR A 173 3.85 11.20 -3.40
CA THR A 173 4.80 10.42 -4.20
C THR A 173 5.90 9.82 -3.34
N VAL A 174 6.42 8.66 -3.75
CA VAL A 174 7.53 7.98 -3.10
C VAL A 174 8.61 7.67 -4.11
N SER A 175 9.81 8.17 -3.85
CA SER A 175 10.98 7.84 -4.67
C SER A 175 11.57 6.50 -4.25
N VAL A 176 11.55 5.54 -5.17
CA VAL A 176 12.13 4.20 -5.02
C VAL A 176 13.43 4.17 -5.83
N PRO A 177 14.57 3.76 -5.23
CA PRO A 177 15.83 3.69 -5.97
C PRO A 177 15.77 2.64 -7.08
N LEU A 178 16.36 2.97 -8.22
CA LEU A 178 16.49 2.08 -9.37
C LEU A 178 17.92 1.55 -9.50
N GLY A 179 18.03 0.32 -9.99
CA GLY A 179 19.32 -0.20 -10.43
C GLY A 179 19.86 0.61 -11.62
N ASN A 180 21.17 0.86 -11.64
CA ASN A 180 21.81 1.58 -12.74
C ASN A 180 22.40 0.60 -13.76
N LEU A 181 21.84 0.57 -14.97
CA LEU A 181 22.31 -0.31 -16.04
C LEU A 181 23.74 0.01 -16.51
N ASN A 182 24.15 1.29 -16.46
CA ASN A 182 25.48 1.71 -16.91
C ASN A 182 26.58 1.26 -15.95
N MET A 183 26.27 1.08 -14.66
CA MET A 183 27.24 0.61 -13.67
C MET A 183 27.43 -0.90 -13.69
N ASN A 184 26.56 -1.66 -14.38
CA ASN A 184 26.65 -3.11 -14.44
C ASN A 184 28.01 -3.58 -14.98
N ILE A 185 28.48 -2.99 -16.09
CA ILE A 185 29.77 -3.38 -16.69
C ILE A 185 30.95 -3.07 -15.77
N VAL A 186 30.91 -1.96 -15.04
CA VAL A 186 31.98 -1.57 -14.09
C VAL A 186 32.02 -2.55 -12.93
N VAL A 187 30.86 -2.88 -12.35
CA VAL A 187 30.75 -3.86 -11.26
C VAL A 187 31.24 -5.23 -11.71
N VAL A 188 30.87 -5.67 -12.92
CA VAL A 188 31.34 -6.96 -13.48
C VAL A 188 32.85 -6.98 -13.67
N VAL A 189 33.45 -5.91 -14.20
CA VAL A 189 34.91 -5.83 -14.39
C VAL A 189 35.65 -5.89 -13.05
N ILE A 190 35.21 -5.10 -12.07
CA ILE A 190 35.85 -5.07 -10.74
C ILE A 190 35.72 -6.43 -10.05
N THR A 191 34.51 -7.00 -10.02
CA THR A 191 34.27 -8.31 -9.38
C THR A 191 35.03 -9.43 -10.08
N THR A 192 35.15 -9.40 -11.40
CA THR A 192 35.97 -10.37 -12.14
C THR A 192 37.44 -10.20 -11.78
N ALA A 193 37.98 -8.98 -11.81
CA ALA A 193 39.38 -8.72 -11.50
C ALA A 193 39.75 -9.14 -10.07
N THR A 194 38.89 -8.89 -9.08
CA THR A 194 39.12 -9.30 -7.69
C THR A 194 39.09 -10.82 -7.54
N VAL A 195 38.15 -11.50 -8.19
CA VAL A 195 38.08 -12.98 -8.19
C VAL A 195 39.33 -13.58 -8.82
N TRP A 196 39.76 -13.09 -9.99
CA TRP A 196 40.97 -13.58 -10.66
C TRP A 196 42.23 -13.34 -9.82
N SER A 197 42.34 -12.17 -9.19
CA SER A 197 43.45 -11.84 -8.30
C SER A 197 43.49 -12.75 -7.07
N ALA A 198 42.34 -13.01 -6.45
CA ALA A 198 42.21 -13.90 -5.32
C ALA A 198 42.57 -15.36 -5.70
N CYS A 199 42.05 -15.85 -6.82
CA CYS A 199 42.39 -17.19 -7.33
C CYS A 199 43.89 -17.31 -7.63
N GLY A 200 44.49 -16.32 -8.31
CA GLY A 200 45.91 -16.28 -8.59
C GLY A 200 46.76 -16.28 -7.32
N TYR A 201 46.37 -15.50 -6.31
CA TYR A 201 47.03 -15.47 -5.01
C TYR A 201 46.98 -16.83 -4.30
N ILE A 202 45.82 -17.50 -4.29
CA ILE A 202 45.66 -18.83 -3.68
C ILE A 202 46.55 -19.86 -4.36
N ILE A 203 46.55 -19.90 -5.70
CA ILE A 203 47.41 -20.82 -6.47
C ILE A 203 48.89 -20.55 -6.16
N PHE A 204 49.30 -19.29 -6.15
CA PHE A 204 50.66 -18.88 -5.81
C PHE A 204 51.05 -19.31 -4.38
N ALA A 205 50.15 -19.12 -3.41
CA ALA A 205 50.38 -19.50 -2.02
C ALA A 205 50.53 -21.03 -1.85
N ILE A 206 49.72 -21.83 -2.55
CA ILE A 206 49.84 -23.29 -2.57
C ILE A 206 51.16 -23.70 -3.22
N ALA A 207 51.48 -23.17 -4.41
CA ALA A 207 52.72 -23.51 -5.13
C ALA A 207 53.98 -23.18 -4.32
N ARG A 208 53.97 -22.07 -3.58
CA ARG A 208 55.07 -21.70 -2.67
C ARG A 208 55.19 -22.65 -1.49
N LYS A 209 54.06 -23.14 -0.94
CA LYS A 209 54.07 -24.15 0.13
C LYS A 209 54.55 -25.52 -0.33
N THR A 210 54.26 -25.93 -1.57
CA THR A 210 54.69 -27.24 -2.08
C THR A 210 56.18 -27.27 -2.48
N LYS A 211 56.80 -26.11 -2.70
CA LYS A 211 58.23 -25.98 -3.02
C LYS A 211 59.16 -25.88 -1.81
N ASN A 212 58.60 -25.62 -0.62
CA ASN A 212 59.32 -25.62 0.66
C ASN A 212 59.06 -26.92 1.41
#